data_AF-A0A6J6CWS0-F1
#
_entry.id   AF-A0A6J6CWS0-F1
#
_cell.length_a   1.000
_cell.length_b   1.000
_cell.length_c   1.000
_cell.angle_alpha   90.00
_cell.angle_beta   90.00
_cell.angle_gamma   90.00
#
_symmetry.space_group_name_H-M   'P 1'
#
loop_
_entity.id
_entity.type
_entity.pdbx_description
1 polymer ?
#
loop_
_entity_poly.entity_id
_entity_poly.type
_entity_poly.pdbx_seq_one_letter_code
_entity_poly.pdbx_strand_id
1 'polypeptide(L)'
;MGFIEETGVAQHYRDARITTIYEGTNGIQAMDLVGRKLPMKGGAVVMGLFDEIEALDVRLKKHPEFDGVARELRAALAAVRTTTKWLMENVAQQTAVLSAATPYLRQLSVLVGGFVMAESADDALHSDLPADYVSAKVDSARFFCEQILPSVHGLSGAVMGDDALLMSFDQHRLSL
;
A
#
# COMPACT_ATOMS: atom_id res chain seq x y z
N MET A 1 -9.94 -2.87 -29.35
CA MET A 1 -8.50 -2.89 -29.70
C MET A 1 -7.71 -3.07 -28.42
N GLY A 2 -7.21 -4.27 -28.14
CA GLY A 2 -6.52 -4.59 -26.89
C GLY A 2 -6.23 -6.08 -26.74
N PHE A 3 -7.01 -6.92 -27.42
CA PHE A 3 -6.75 -8.35 -27.60
C PHE A 3 -5.89 -8.66 -28.85
N ILE A 4 -5.92 -7.77 -29.85
CA ILE A 4 -5.17 -7.95 -31.11
C ILE A 4 -3.70 -7.55 -30.87
N GLU A 5 -2.77 -8.47 -31.15
CA GLU A 5 -1.34 -8.32 -30.86
C GLU A 5 -0.72 -7.06 -31.48
N GLU A 6 -1.17 -6.64 -32.68
CA GLU A 6 -0.67 -5.45 -33.37
C GLU A 6 -0.82 -4.15 -32.58
N THR A 7 -1.71 -4.12 -31.58
CA THR A 7 -1.91 -2.95 -30.70
C THR A 7 -0.88 -2.86 -29.57
N GLY A 8 -0.08 -3.90 -29.34
CA GLY A 8 0.96 -3.96 -28.31
C GLY A 8 0.46 -4.17 -26.87
N VAL A 9 -0.83 -3.97 -26.58
CA VAL A 9 -1.40 -4.10 -25.22
C VAL A 9 -1.21 -5.51 -24.64
N ALA A 10 -1.43 -6.54 -25.45
CA ALA A 10 -1.25 -7.94 -25.04
C ALA A 10 0.21 -8.25 -24.66
N GLN A 11 1.16 -7.64 -25.38
CA GLN A 11 2.58 -7.79 -25.06
C GLN A 11 2.91 -7.15 -23.71
N HIS A 12 2.46 -5.92 -23.44
CA HIS A 12 2.70 -5.28 -22.13
C HIS A 12 2.15 -6.11 -20.96
N TYR A 13 0.97 -6.71 -21.11
CA TYR A 13 0.42 -7.59 -20.08
C TYR A 13 1.31 -8.81 -19.85
N ARG A 14 1.72 -9.51 -20.93
CA ARG A 14 2.59 -10.70 -20.84
C ARG A 14 3.95 -10.37 -20.22
N ASP A 15 4.57 -9.28 -20.66
CA ASP A 15 5.88 -8.84 -20.17
C ASP A 15 5.81 -8.44 -18.70
N ALA A 16 4.71 -7.83 -18.24
CA ALA A 16 4.52 -7.50 -16.84
C ALA A 16 4.27 -8.73 -15.94
N ARG A 17 3.77 -9.86 -16.47
CA ARG A 17 3.45 -11.04 -15.65
C ARG A 17 4.65 -11.61 -14.92
N ILE A 18 5.82 -11.62 -15.56
CA ILE A 18 7.01 -12.23 -14.97
C ILE A 18 7.44 -11.49 -13.70
N THR A 19 7.21 -10.16 -13.63
CA THR A 19 7.63 -9.27 -12.53
C THR A 19 7.13 -9.66 -11.14
N THR A 20 6.07 -10.48 -11.07
CA THR A 20 5.51 -10.97 -9.79
C THR A 20 6.07 -12.34 -9.36
N ILE A 21 6.98 -12.91 -10.16
CA ILE A 21 7.48 -14.28 -10.06
C ILE A 21 9.01 -14.31 -9.92
N TYR A 22 9.73 -13.62 -10.81
CA TYR A 22 11.21 -13.61 -10.81
C TYR A 22 11.77 -12.72 -9.69
N GLU A 23 13.01 -12.96 -9.25
CA GLU A 23 13.65 -12.30 -8.09
C GLU A 23 12.87 -12.41 -6.77
N GLY A 24 12.10 -13.49 -6.61
CA GLY A 24 11.27 -13.75 -5.44
C GLY A 24 9.83 -13.35 -5.69
N THR A 25 8.93 -14.33 -5.55
CA THR A 25 7.50 -14.13 -5.78
C THR A 25 6.93 -13.06 -4.85
N ASN A 26 5.80 -12.46 -5.21
CA ASN A 26 5.09 -11.51 -4.34
C ASN A 26 4.88 -12.04 -2.91
N GLY A 27 4.62 -13.34 -2.74
CA GLY A 27 4.48 -13.96 -1.43
C GLY A 27 5.79 -13.98 -0.63
N ILE A 28 6.91 -14.32 -1.26
CA ILE A 28 8.23 -14.28 -0.62
C ILE A 28 8.60 -12.84 -0.24
N GLN A 29 8.33 -11.86 -1.10
CA GLN A 29 8.57 -10.45 -0.80
C GLN A 29 7.70 -9.95 0.37
N ALA A 30 6.44 -10.39 0.42
CA ALA A 30 5.54 -10.07 1.52
C ALA A 30 6.04 -10.66 2.85
N MET A 31 6.47 -11.93 2.85
CA MET A 31 7.04 -12.59 4.02
C MET A 31 8.36 -11.96 4.46
N ASP A 32 9.20 -11.51 3.51
CA ASP A 32 10.39 -10.71 3.82
C ASP A 32 10.03 -9.41 4.54
N LEU A 33 9.08 -8.64 3.97
CA LEU A 33 8.61 -7.40 4.56
C LEU A 33 8.18 -7.61 6.02
N VAL A 34 7.28 -8.55 6.27
CA VAL A 34 6.72 -8.79 7.60
C VAL A 34 7.73 -9.44 8.54
N GLY A 35 8.42 -10.50 8.09
CA GLY A 35 9.29 -11.31 8.94
C GLY A 35 10.67 -10.71 9.19
N ARG A 36 11.21 -9.90 8.26
CA ARG A 36 12.57 -9.34 8.38
C ARG A 36 12.60 -7.81 8.40
N LYS A 37 11.78 -7.12 7.59
CA LYS A 37 11.87 -5.65 7.45
C LYS A 37 11.11 -4.89 8.53
N LEU A 38 9.91 -5.33 8.91
CA LEU A 38 9.15 -4.68 9.99
C LEU A 38 9.88 -4.66 11.33
N PRO A 39 10.54 -5.74 11.78
CA PRO A 39 11.24 -5.72 13.06
C PRO A 39 12.57 -4.95 13.03
N MET A 40 13.03 -4.47 11.86
CA MET A 40 14.33 -3.80 11.74
C MET A 40 14.43 -2.61 12.69
N LYS A 41 15.52 -2.58 13.46
CA LYS A 41 15.76 -1.55 14.49
C LYS A 41 14.57 -1.41 15.46
N GLY A 42 13.91 -2.51 15.80
CA GLY A 42 12.73 -2.50 16.67
C GLY A 42 11.52 -1.79 16.06
N GLY A 43 11.40 -1.75 14.72
CA GLY A 43 10.32 -1.06 14.02
C GLY A 43 10.61 0.40 13.67
N ALA A 44 11.75 0.95 14.09
CA ALA A 44 12.07 2.36 13.86
C ALA A 44 12.08 2.75 12.37
N VAL A 45 12.37 1.83 11.46
CA VAL A 45 12.38 2.11 10.01
C VAL A 45 10.99 2.41 9.47
N VAL A 46 10.00 1.56 9.78
CA VAL A 46 8.61 1.77 9.32
C VAL A 46 7.94 2.93 10.06
N MET A 47 8.29 3.13 11.33
CA MET A 47 7.80 4.30 12.09
C MET A 47 8.33 5.61 11.50
N GLY A 48 9.60 5.66 11.10
CA GLY A 48 10.15 6.83 10.40
C GLY A 48 9.41 7.17 9.10
N LEU A 49 9.08 6.16 8.28
CA LEU A 49 8.23 6.35 7.11
C LEU A 49 6.85 6.92 7.48
N PHE A 50 6.23 6.41 8.54
CA PHE A 50 4.93 6.92 8.98
C PHE A 50 5.00 8.36 9.47
N ASP A 51 6.11 8.75 10.10
CA ASP A 51 6.33 10.13 10.55
C ASP A 51 6.54 11.07 9.36
N GLU A 52 7.19 10.63 8.28
CA GLU A 52 7.28 11.38 7.02
C GLU A 52 5.90 11.60 6.39
N ILE A 53 5.05 10.56 6.34
CA ILE A 53 3.67 10.67 5.82
C ILE A 53 2.85 11.64 6.67
N GLU A 54 3.01 11.59 7.99
CA GLU A 54 2.32 12.49 8.93
C GLU A 54 2.78 13.94 8.77
N ALA A 55 4.07 14.17 8.51
CA ALA A 55 4.62 15.51 8.27
C ALA A 55 4.05 16.16 6.99
N LEU A 56 3.71 15.36 5.96
CA LEU A 56 3.09 15.87 4.73
C LEU A 56 1.74 16.55 5.00
N ASP A 57 0.98 16.08 6.00
CA ASP A 57 -0.34 16.66 6.35
C ASP A 57 -0.26 18.17 6.67
N VAL A 58 0.84 18.61 7.28
CA VAL A 58 1.06 20.02 7.62
C VAL A 58 1.24 20.88 6.35
N ARG A 59 1.81 20.31 5.29
CA ARG A 59 1.99 20.99 3.99
C ARG A 59 0.66 21.06 3.25
N LEU A 60 -0.03 19.92 3.13
CA LEU A 60 -1.30 19.80 2.40
C LEU A 60 -2.39 20.72 2.98
N LYS A 61 -2.46 20.88 4.30
CA LYS A 61 -3.43 21.77 4.97
C LYS A 61 -3.36 23.25 4.56
N LYS A 62 -2.28 23.67 3.90
CA LYS A 62 -2.14 25.04 3.40
C LYS A 62 -2.93 25.28 2.10
N HIS A 63 -3.43 24.21 1.50
CA HIS A 63 -4.01 24.18 0.15
C HIS A 63 -5.39 23.51 0.21
N PRO A 64 -6.50 24.26 0.09
CA PRO A 64 -7.87 23.73 0.17
C PRO A 64 -8.16 22.59 -0.81
N GLU A 65 -7.52 22.57 -1.98
CA GLU A 65 -7.63 21.51 -2.98
C GLU A 65 -7.17 20.13 -2.48
N PHE A 66 -6.39 20.08 -1.37
CA PHE A 66 -5.91 18.84 -0.76
C PHE A 66 -6.66 18.43 0.51
N ASP A 67 -7.76 19.10 0.89
CA ASP A 67 -8.51 18.74 2.11
C ASP A 67 -8.96 17.27 2.11
N GLY A 68 -9.46 16.79 0.95
CA GLY A 68 -9.83 15.39 0.75
C GLY A 68 -8.62 14.46 0.85
N VAL A 69 -7.55 14.77 0.12
CA VAL A 69 -6.29 14.02 0.13
C VAL A 69 -5.73 13.86 1.54
N ALA A 70 -5.63 14.96 2.28
CA ALA A 70 -5.08 14.98 3.62
C ALA A 70 -5.96 14.20 4.61
N ARG A 71 -7.28 14.26 4.48
CA ARG A 71 -8.22 13.45 5.28
C ARG A 71 -8.02 11.96 5.03
N GLU A 72 -8.00 11.52 3.78
CA GLU A 72 -7.86 10.10 3.44
C GLU A 72 -6.48 9.57 3.81
N LEU A 73 -5.41 10.35 3.62
CA LEU A 73 -4.06 9.97 4.05
C LEU A 73 -3.96 9.77 5.56
N ARG A 74 -4.55 10.66 6.38
CA ARG A 74 -4.58 10.49 7.84
C ARG A 74 -5.32 9.22 8.23
N ALA A 75 -6.50 8.98 7.65
CA ALA A 75 -7.30 7.81 7.94
C ALA A 75 -6.58 6.51 7.54
N ALA A 76 -5.99 6.49 6.35
CA ALA A 76 -5.19 5.38 5.85
C ALA A 76 -3.97 5.11 6.74
N LEU A 77 -3.20 6.15 7.07
CA LEU A 77 -2.03 6.04 7.94
C LEU A 77 -2.41 5.47 9.31
N ALA A 78 -3.51 5.92 9.92
CA ALA A 78 -3.98 5.39 11.20
C ALA A 78 -4.35 3.90 11.11
N ALA A 79 -5.02 3.49 10.02
CA ALA A 79 -5.36 2.09 9.79
C ALA A 79 -4.10 1.22 9.62
N VAL A 80 -3.13 1.66 8.81
CA VAL A 80 -1.87 0.91 8.61
C VAL A 80 -1.02 0.89 9.88
N ARG A 81 -0.92 2.01 10.62
CA ARG A 81 -0.23 2.03 11.93
C ARG A 81 -0.83 0.99 12.88
N THR A 82 -2.15 0.83 12.88
CA THR A 82 -2.86 -0.17 13.71
C THR A 82 -2.49 -1.59 13.30
N THR A 83 -2.52 -1.90 12.01
CA THR A 83 -2.19 -3.26 11.53
C THR A 83 -0.70 -3.58 11.66
N THR A 84 0.20 -2.62 11.43
CA THR A 84 1.64 -2.75 11.70
C THR A 84 1.90 -3.07 13.16
N LYS A 85 1.23 -2.36 14.08
CA LYS A 85 1.36 -2.60 15.52
C LYS A 85 0.90 -4.02 15.87
N TRP A 86 -0.23 -4.46 15.34
CA TRP A 86 -0.72 -5.83 15.56
C TRP A 86 0.31 -6.87 15.11
N LEU A 87 0.91 -6.71 13.92
CA LEU A 87 1.95 -7.63 13.43
C LEU A 87 3.18 -7.66 14.35
N MET A 88 3.62 -6.50 14.85
CA MET A 88 4.76 -6.40 15.76
C MET A 88 4.48 -7.04 17.13
N GLU A 89 3.27 -6.89 17.65
CA GLU A 89 2.85 -7.48 18.93
C GLU A 89 2.67 -9.00 18.84
N ASN A 90 2.37 -9.53 17.64
CA ASN A 90 2.11 -10.94 17.42
C ASN A 90 3.28 -11.70 16.77
N VAL A 91 4.50 -11.13 16.74
CA VAL A 91 5.68 -11.73 16.07
C VAL A 91 5.98 -13.18 16.47
N ALA A 92 5.61 -13.59 17.70
CA ALA A 92 5.77 -14.96 18.18
C ALA A 92 4.79 -15.96 17.53
N GLN A 93 3.66 -15.49 17.00
CA GLN A 93 2.64 -16.29 16.33
C GLN A 93 2.95 -16.36 14.82
N GLN A 94 3.99 -17.12 14.47
CA GLN A 94 4.55 -17.12 13.11
C GLN A 94 3.50 -17.40 12.02
N THR A 95 2.57 -18.33 12.25
CA THR A 95 1.52 -18.65 11.28
C THR A 95 0.61 -17.45 11.00
N ALA A 96 0.09 -16.81 12.06
CA ALA A 96 -0.81 -15.66 11.93
C ALA A 96 -0.10 -14.46 11.27
N VAL A 97 1.18 -14.25 11.61
CA VAL A 97 1.98 -13.18 11.02
C VAL A 97 2.29 -13.42 9.53
N LEU A 98 2.61 -14.66 9.15
CA LEU A 98 2.91 -14.98 7.75
C LEU A 98 1.66 -15.08 6.87
N SER A 99 0.50 -15.47 7.43
CA SER A 99 -0.77 -15.44 6.69
C SER A 99 -1.21 -14.01 6.36
N ALA A 100 -0.90 -13.06 7.24
CA ALA A 100 -1.17 -11.63 7.06
C ALA A 100 -0.23 -10.91 6.07
N ALA A 101 0.85 -11.57 5.64
CA ALA A 101 1.93 -10.92 4.89
C ALA A 101 1.48 -10.26 3.58
N THR A 102 0.77 -11.00 2.72
CA THR A 102 0.33 -10.49 1.42
C THR A 102 -0.70 -9.35 1.54
N PRO A 103 -1.76 -9.48 2.38
CA PRO A 103 -2.66 -8.36 2.68
C PRO A 103 -1.92 -7.12 3.20
N TYR A 104 -0.93 -7.30 4.09
CA TYR A 104 -0.18 -6.20 4.64
C TYR A 104 0.72 -5.51 3.61
N LEU A 105 1.42 -6.28 2.77
CA LEU A 105 2.19 -5.71 1.64
C LEU A 105 1.30 -4.86 0.74
N ARG A 106 0.08 -5.33 0.44
CA ARG A 106 -0.90 -4.56 -0.35
C ARG A 106 -1.34 -3.30 0.40
N GLN A 107 -1.61 -3.41 1.69
CA GLN A 107 -2.07 -2.29 2.51
C GLN A 107 -1.00 -1.19 2.60
N LEU A 108 0.24 -1.56 2.91
CA LEU A 108 1.36 -0.63 2.99
C LEU A 108 1.69 0.00 1.63
N SER A 109 1.66 -0.79 0.54
CA SER A 109 1.95 -0.25 -0.80
C SER A 109 0.92 0.76 -1.29
N VAL A 110 -0.37 0.57 -0.97
CA VAL A 110 -1.41 1.55 -1.31
C VAL A 110 -1.25 2.83 -0.49
N LEU A 111 -0.90 2.73 0.81
CA LEU A 111 -0.57 3.91 1.64
C LEU A 111 0.62 4.70 1.06
N VAL A 112 1.72 4.01 0.76
CA VAL A 112 2.92 4.63 0.19
C VAL A 112 2.63 5.25 -1.18
N GLY A 113 1.81 4.59 -2.01
CA GLY A 113 1.36 5.14 -3.28
C GLY A 113 0.58 6.44 -3.09
N GLY A 114 -0.34 6.50 -2.13
CA GLY A 114 -1.07 7.72 -1.80
C GLY A 114 -0.15 8.84 -1.33
N PHE A 115 0.82 8.51 -0.47
CA PHE A 115 1.82 9.46 0.02
C PHE A 115 2.64 10.07 -1.12
N VAL A 116 3.25 9.25 -1.98
CA VAL A 116 4.09 9.73 -3.09
C VAL A 116 3.28 10.53 -4.11
N MET A 117 2.02 10.14 -4.37
CA MET A 117 1.13 10.92 -5.25
C MET A 117 0.81 12.29 -4.67
N ALA A 118 0.48 12.36 -3.38
CA ALA A 118 0.20 13.62 -2.69
C ALA A 118 1.44 14.51 -2.58
N GLU A 119 2.61 13.94 -2.23
CA GLU A 119 3.87 14.67 -2.19
C GLU A 119 4.25 15.21 -3.57
N SER A 120 4.12 14.40 -4.63
CA SER A 120 4.38 14.88 -6.00
C SER A 120 3.45 16.01 -6.43
N ALA A 121 2.21 16.08 -5.90
CA ALA A 121 1.29 17.16 -6.22
C ALA A 121 1.61 18.43 -5.41
N ASP A 122 1.96 18.30 -4.13
CA ASP A 122 2.46 19.38 -3.28
C ASP A 122 3.71 20.03 -3.91
N ASP A 123 4.71 19.22 -4.30
CA ASP A 123 5.92 19.70 -4.97
C ASP A 123 5.62 20.42 -6.30
N ALA A 124 4.64 19.94 -7.07
CA ALA A 124 4.26 20.54 -8.34
C ALA A 124 3.67 21.95 -8.16
N LEU A 125 2.93 22.22 -7.08
CA LEU A 125 2.41 23.57 -6.78
C LEU A 125 3.51 24.60 -6.53
N HIS A 126 4.72 24.15 -6.17
CA HIS A 126 5.88 25.00 -5.88
C HIS A 126 6.91 25.03 -7.02
N SER A 127 6.54 24.52 -8.19
CA SER A 127 7.44 24.40 -9.34
C SER A 127 7.12 25.41 -10.46
N ASP A 128 8.05 25.56 -11.41
CA ASP A 128 7.84 26.34 -12.64
C ASP A 128 7.19 25.52 -13.77
N LEU A 129 6.50 24.42 -13.42
CA LEU A 129 5.85 23.56 -14.41
C LEU A 129 4.62 24.25 -15.04
N PRO A 130 4.24 23.87 -16.28
CA PRO A 130 3.03 24.36 -16.92
C PRO A 130 1.79 24.15 -16.04
N ALA A 131 0.89 25.15 -16.01
CA ALA A 131 -0.27 25.13 -15.11
C ALA A 131 -1.21 23.94 -15.36
N ASP A 132 -1.36 23.51 -16.61
CA ASP A 132 -2.12 22.31 -16.99
C ASP A 132 -1.48 21.02 -16.45
N TYR A 133 -0.15 20.94 -16.45
CA TYR A 133 0.58 19.83 -15.86
C TYR A 133 0.44 19.79 -14.33
N VAL A 134 0.54 20.95 -13.67
CA VAL A 134 0.33 21.08 -12.23
C VAL A 134 -1.09 20.66 -11.85
N SER A 135 -2.11 21.14 -12.59
CA SER A 135 -3.50 20.72 -12.39
C SER A 135 -3.67 19.20 -12.54
N ALA A 136 -3.07 18.60 -13.56
CA ALA A 136 -3.14 17.15 -13.78
C ALA A 136 -2.48 16.35 -12.64
N LYS A 137 -1.41 16.87 -12.03
CA LYS A 137 -0.78 16.27 -10.84
C LYS A 137 -1.70 16.31 -9.63
N VAL A 138 -2.32 17.47 -9.36
CA VAL A 138 -3.31 17.63 -8.29
C VAL A 138 -4.49 16.67 -8.48
N ASP A 139 -5.07 16.63 -9.68
CA ASP A 139 -6.22 15.76 -9.98
C ASP A 139 -5.87 14.26 -9.85
N SER A 140 -4.68 13.87 -10.28
CA SER A 140 -4.20 12.48 -10.15
C SER A 140 -4.01 12.08 -8.68
N ALA A 141 -3.45 12.98 -7.85
CA ALA A 141 -3.27 12.74 -6.43
C ALA A 141 -4.61 12.66 -5.69
N ARG A 142 -5.54 13.56 -6.01
CA ARG A 142 -6.91 13.55 -5.49
C ARG A 142 -7.61 12.25 -5.84
N PHE A 143 -7.58 11.83 -7.11
CA PHE A 143 -8.20 10.57 -7.51
C PHE A 143 -7.60 9.38 -6.77
N PHE A 144 -6.27 9.29 -6.70
CA PHE A 144 -5.62 8.19 -6.00
C PHE A 144 -6.03 8.15 -4.51
N CYS A 145 -5.93 9.28 -3.82
CA CYS A 145 -6.20 9.34 -2.38
C CYS A 145 -7.68 9.23 -2.03
N GLU A 146 -8.58 9.73 -2.87
CA GLU A 146 -10.02 9.69 -2.60
C GLU A 146 -10.70 8.41 -3.12
N GLN A 147 -10.13 7.70 -4.10
CA GLN A 147 -10.77 6.54 -4.74
C GLN A 147 -10.01 5.22 -4.58
N ILE A 148 -8.67 5.25 -4.54
CA ILE A 148 -7.84 4.02 -4.49
C ILE A 148 -7.36 3.74 -3.06
N LEU A 149 -6.86 4.77 -2.39
CA LEU A 149 -6.35 4.70 -1.03
C LEU A 149 -7.36 4.13 -0.01
N PRO A 150 -8.68 4.42 -0.07
CA PRO A 150 -9.64 3.89 0.90
C PRO A 150 -9.67 2.35 0.98
N SER A 151 -9.17 1.65 -0.06
CA SER A 151 -9.05 0.18 -0.05
C SER A 151 -8.16 -0.36 1.09
N VAL A 152 -7.27 0.46 1.68
CA VAL A 152 -6.46 0.05 2.84
C VAL A 152 -7.31 -0.37 4.03
N HIS A 153 -8.49 0.23 4.21
CA HIS A 153 -9.37 -0.09 5.33
C HIS A 153 -9.90 -1.52 5.23
N GLY A 154 -10.31 -1.94 4.04
CA GLY A 154 -10.84 -3.29 3.77
C GLY A 154 -9.82 -4.41 3.97
N LEU A 155 -8.52 -4.09 3.93
CA LEU A 155 -7.45 -5.06 4.15
C LEU A 155 -7.18 -5.31 5.66
N SER A 156 -7.61 -4.41 6.55
CA SER A 156 -7.24 -4.45 7.96
C SER A 156 -7.68 -5.73 8.66
N GLY A 157 -8.89 -6.22 8.35
CA GLY A 157 -9.40 -7.48 8.91
C GLY A 157 -8.58 -8.69 8.48
N ALA A 158 -8.11 -8.72 7.23
CA ALA A 158 -7.26 -9.80 6.73
C ALA A 158 -5.84 -9.75 7.33
N VAL A 159 -5.34 -8.55 7.65
CA VAL A 159 -4.02 -8.40 8.30
C VAL A 159 -4.06 -8.80 9.78
N MET A 160 -5.14 -8.49 10.49
CA MET A 160 -5.27 -8.75 11.93
C MET A 160 -6.01 -10.05 12.26
N GLY A 161 -6.27 -10.88 11.25
CA GLY A 161 -6.89 -12.20 11.44
C GLY A 161 -5.93 -13.15 12.15
N ASP A 162 -6.47 -14.00 13.03
CA ASP A 162 -5.70 -15.12 13.57
C ASP A 162 -5.46 -16.21 12.51
N ASP A 163 -4.74 -17.26 12.89
CA ASP A 163 -4.51 -18.42 12.03
C ASP A 163 -5.60 -19.48 12.13
N ALA A 164 -6.56 -19.37 13.06
CA ALA A 164 -7.52 -20.43 13.36
C ALA A 164 -8.43 -20.74 12.17
N LEU A 165 -8.93 -19.71 11.49
CA LEU A 165 -9.78 -19.92 10.30
C LEU A 165 -8.97 -20.60 9.18
N LEU A 166 -7.76 -20.10 8.89
CA LEU A 166 -6.89 -20.69 7.86
C LEU A 166 -6.53 -22.15 8.18
N MET A 167 -6.21 -22.43 9.44
CA MET A 167 -5.84 -23.75 9.93
C MET A 167 -7.04 -24.70 10.11
N SER A 168 -8.28 -24.20 9.99
CA SER A 168 -9.48 -25.04 10.01
C SER A 168 -9.76 -25.76 8.67
N PHE A 169 -9.07 -25.36 7.60
CA PHE A 169 -9.13 -26.01 6.30
C PHE A 169 -8.06 -27.10 6.22
N ASP A 170 -8.48 -28.32 5.87
CA ASP A 170 -7.57 -29.40 5.50
C ASP A 170 -7.59 -29.62 3.97
N GLN A 171 -6.65 -30.42 3.48
CA GLN A 171 -6.55 -30.73 2.05
C GLN A 171 -7.83 -31.36 1.50
N HIS A 172 -8.51 -32.20 2.30
CA HIS A 172 -9.74 -32.85 1.87
C HIS A 172 -10.84 -31.81 1.60
N ARG A 173 -11.03 -30.85 2.51
CA ARG A 173 -12.03 -29.78 2.39
C ARG A 173 -11.79 -28.86 1.21
N LEU A 174 -10.53 -28.67 0.80
CA LEU A 174 -10.17 -27.82 -0.35
C LEU A 174 -10.32 -28.53 -1.71
N SER A 175 -10.43 -29.86 -1.72
CA SER A 175 -10.56 -30.66 -2.95
C SER A 175 -12.02 -30.99 -3.35
N LEU A 176 -13.00 -30.54 -2.56
CA LEU A 176 -14.44 -30.67 -2.84
C LEU A 176 -14.94 -29.47 -3.65
#